data_AF-A0A2V8CBQ3-F1
#
_entry.id   AF-A0A2V8CBQ3-F1
#
_cell.length_a   1.000
_cell.length_b   1.000
_cell.length_c   1.000
_cell.angle_alpha   90.00
_cell.angle_beta   90.00
_cell.angle_gamma   90.00
#
_symmetry.space_group_name_H-M   'P 1'
#
loop_
_entity.id
_entity.type
_entity.pdbx_description
1 polymer ?
#
loop_
_entity_poly.entity_id
_entity_poly.type
_entity_poly.pdbx_seq_one_letter_code
_entity_poly.pdbx_strand_id
1 'polypeptide(L)' 'MDATEAAAVLARARQGDSEAFRALVERHSRSVFRLAFRMTGNEQDAEDVVQESFLRA' A
#
# COMPACT_ATOMS: atom_id res chain seq x y z
N MET A 1 7.31 -15.84 -1.96
CA MET A 1 6.96 -15.10 -3.19
C MET A 1 8.20 -14.99 -4.02
N ASP A 2 8.22 -15.69 -5.14
CA ASP A 2 9.22 -15.45 -6.18
C ASP A 2 9.10 -14.00 -6.68
N ALA A 3 10.20 -13.39 -7.12
CA ALA A 3 10.21 -12.01 -7.61
C ALA A 3 9.24 -11.83 -8.79
N THR A 4 9.08 -12.89 -9.58
CA THR A 4 8.15 -12.98 -10.72
C THR A 4 6.68 -12.86 -10.28
N GLU A 5 6.30 -13.49 -9.16
CA GLU A 5 4.94 -13.43 -8.64
C GLU A 5 4.60 -12.02 -8.14
N ALA A 6 5.55 -11.36 -7.47
CA ALA A 6 5.36 -9.99 -7.01
C ALA A 6 5.18 -9.01 -8.19
N ALA A 7 5.97 -9.18 -9.26
CA ALA A 7 5.83 -8.39 -10.48
C ALA A 7 4.48 -8.62 -11.17
N ALA A 8 3.99 -9.87 -11.20
CA ALA A 8 2.69 -10.21 -11.77
C ALA A 8 1.53 -9.59 -10.97
N VAL A 9 1.59 -9.61 -9.64
CA VAL A 9 0.60 -8.94 -8.78
C VAL A 9 0.60 -7.43 -9.02
N LEU A 10 1.78 -6.81 -9.13
CA LEU A 10 1.88 -5.37 -9.43
C LEU A 10 1.29 -5.02 -10.80
N ALA A 11 1.57 -5.83 -11.82
CA ALA A 11 1.03 -5.61 -13.17
C ALA A 11 -0.49 -5.70 -13.19
N ARG A 12 -1.08 -6.68 -12.51
CA ARG A 12 -2.53 -6.84 -12.41
C ARG A 12 -3.19 -5.70 -11.63
N ALA A 13 -2.61 -5.30 -10.50
CA ALA A 13 -3.12 -4.17 -9.73
C ALA A 13 -3.18 -2.89 -10.57
N ARG A 14 -2.14 -2.62 -11.37
CA ARG A 14 -2.10 -1.50 -12.33
C ARG A 14 -3.16 -1.57 -13.43
N GLN A 15 -3.68 -2.75 -13.72
CA GLN A 15 -4.77 -2.97 -14.69
C GLN A 15 -6.16 -2.86 -14.04
N GLY A 16 -6.24 -2.51 -12.75
CA GLY A 16 -7.50 -2.39 -12.02
C GLY A 16 -7.98 -3.68 -11.33
N ASP A 17 -7.15 -4.73 -11.28
CA ASP A 17 -7.45 -5.94 -10.50
C ASP A 17 -7.48 -5.59 -9.00
N SER A 18 -8.69 -5.53 -8.45
CA SER A 18 -8.93 -5.13 -7.07
C SER A 18 -8.39 -6.13 -6.05
N GLU A 19 -8.30 -7.41 -6.40
CA GLU A 19 -7.73 -8.45 -5.53
C GLU A 19 -6.21 -8.31 -5.48
N ALA A 20 -5.58 -8.10 -6.64
CA ALA A 20 -4.15 -7.84 -6.71
C ALA A 20 -3.77 -6.54 -5.98
N PHE A 21 -4.59 -5.48 -6.12
CA PHE A 21 -4.40 -4.23 -5.39
C PHE A 21 -4.56 -4.43 -3.88
N ARG A 22 -5.60 -5.14 -3.44
CA ARG A 22 -5.82 -5.47 -2.02
C ARG A 22 -4.62 -6.21 -1.42
N ALA A 23 -4.07 -7.18 -2.13
CA ALA A 23 -2.89 -7.92 -1.69
C ALA A 23 -1.66 -7.01 -1.50
N LEU A 24 -1.48 -6.00 -2.37
CA LEU A 24 -0.43 -4.99 -2.21
C LEU A 24 -0.70 -4.09 -0.99
N VAL A 25 -1.93 -3.59 -0.82
CA VAL A 25 -2.31 -2.75 0.32
C VAL A 25 -2.07 -3.49 1.63
N GLU A 26 -2.58 -4.71 1.78
CA GLU A 26 -2.41 -5.52 2.99
C GLU A 26 -0.92 -5.73 3.32
N ARG A 27 -0.10 -5.99 2.30
CA ARG A 27 1.35 -6.19 2.47
C ARG A 27 2.10 -4.92 2.87
N HIS A 28 1.75 -3.78 2.28
CA HIS A 28 2.53 -2.54 2.42
C HIS A 28 1.99 -1.60 3.50
N SER A 29 0.72 -1.71 3.88
CA SER A 29 0.03 -0.84 4.85
C SER A 29 0.85 -0.57 6.12
N ARG A 30 1.34 -1.62 6.77
CA ARG A 30 2.14 -1.50 8.01
C ARG A 30 3.47 -0.78 7.80
N SER A 31 4.10 -0.92 6.64
CA SER A 31 5.35 -0.23 6.34
C SER A 31 5.10 1.25 6.04
N VAL A 32 4.07 1.54 5.26
CA VAL A 32 3.66 2.92 4.92
C VAL A 32 3.20 3.64 6.18
N PHE A 33 2.38 3.00 7.03
CA PHE A 33 1.94 3.57 8.31
C PHE A 33 3.11 3.92 9.22
N ARG A 34 4.10 3.02 9.39
CA ARG A 34 5.30 3.33 10.20
C ARG A 34 6.13 4.47 9.62
N LEU A 35 6.13 4.67 8.30
CA LEU A 35 6.77 5.84 7.70
C LEU A 35 5.96 7.10 7.97
N ALA A 36 4.65 7.08 7.71
CA ALA A 36 3.74 8.19 7.94
C ALA A 36 3.77 8.63 9.41
N PHE A 37 3.67 7.70 10.35
CA PHE A 37 3.73 7.98 11.78
C PHE A 37 5.06 8.61 12.22
N ARG A 38 6.19 8.23 11.63
CA ARG A 38 7.48 8.88 11.91
C ARG A 38 7.55 10.32 11.40
N MET A 39 6.74 10.65 10.39
CA MET A 39 6.70 11.99 9.79
C MET A 39 5.66 12.88 10.48
N THR A 40 4.51 12.34 10.86
CA THR A 40 3.40 13.09 11.45
C THR A 40 3.47 13.14 12.98
N GLY A 41 4.01 12.10 13.63
CA GLY A 41 3.96 11.95 15.10
C GLY A 41 2.54 11.74 15.66
N ASN A 42 1.55 11.59 14.79
CA ASN A 42 0.13 11.45 15.11
C ASN A 42 -0.45 10.26 14.34
N GLU A 43 -1.20 9.41 15.04
CA GLU A 43 -1.80 8.19 14.49
C GLU A 43 -2.88 8.49 13.44
N GLN A 44 -3.80 9.41 13.71
CA GLN A 44 -4.86 9.79 12.76
C GLN A 44 -4.26 10.38 11.48
N ASP A 45 -3.33 11.32 11.61
CA ASP A 45 -2.65 11.91 10.44
C ASP A 45 -1.87 10.85 9.65
N ALA A 46 -1.31 9.85 10.33
CA ALA A 46 -0.61 8.74 9.69
C ALA A 46 -1.58 7.81 8.93
N GLU A 47 -2.75 7.53 9.50
CA GLU A 47 -3.81 6.77 8.83
C GLU A 47 -4.31 7.50 7.59
N ASP A 48 -4.57 8.81 7.69
CA ASP A 48 -5.02 9.63 6.56
C ASP A 48 -3.99 9.63 5.43
N VAL A 49 -2.70 9.81 5.74
CA VAL A 49 -1.61 9.73 4.75
C VAL A 49 -1.54 8.36 4.09
N VAL A 50 -1.71 7.27 4.85
CA VAL A 50 -1.73 5.91 4.29
C VAL A 50 -2.91 5.74 3.33
N GLN A 51 -4.10 6.17 3.75
CA GLN A 51 -5.31 6.06 2.94
C GLN A 51 -5.18 6.86 1.65
N GLU A 52 -4.79 8.13 1.71
CA GLU A 52 -4.58 8.96 0.52
C GLU A 52 -3.53 8.39 -0.42
N SER A 53 -2.44 7.83 0.12
CA SER A 53 -1.36 7.25 -0.67
C SER A 53 -1.83 6.07 -1.51
N PHE A 54 -2.69 5.21 -0.95
CA PHE A 54 -3.26 4.09 -1.69
C PHE A 54 -4.41 4.52 -2.62
N LEU A 55 -5.19 5.53 -2.26
CA LEU A 55 -6.25 6.05 -3.13
C LEU A 55 -5.71 6.74 -4.40
N ARG A 56 -4.47 7.24 -4.37
CA ARG A 56 -3.80 7.90 -5.51
C ARG A 56 -2.92 6.97 -6.36
N ALA A 57 -2.76 5.71 -5.96
CA ALA A 57 -1.88 4.72 -6.60
C ALA A 57 -2.54 4.04 -7.81
#